data_AF-A0A2S2P3R9-F1
#
_entry.id   AF-A0A2S2P3R9-F1
#
_cell.length_a   1.000
_cell.length_b   1.000
_cell.length_c   1.000
_cell.angle_alpha   90.00
_cell.angle_beta   90.00
_cell.angle_gamma   90.00
#
_symmetry.space_group_name_H-M   'P 1'
#
loop_
_entity.id
_entity.type
_entity.pdbx_description
1 polymer ?
#
loop_
_entity_poly.entity_id
_entity_poly.type
_entity_poly.pdbx_seq_one_letter_code
_entity_poly.pdbx_strand_id
1 'polypeptide(L)'
;MYDYHYNVMQKHYGDNMYTELMYTDTDSLVYFIQTEDFYNDLMNNSNLLDRMDTSNLPHNHPCYVAERKKIPELFSDETDGEIMIEFCALRAKSYAYIIQDKEKIKAKGIRGHVVKNQLNFKDHLRCLFGDTSLKVK
;
A
#
# COMPACT_ATOMS: atom_id res chain seq x y z
N MET A 1 8.67 8.08 9.69
CA MET A 1 8.19 8.05 8.30
C MET A 1 9.25 8.54 7.31
N TYR A 2 9.61 9.82 7.30
CA TYR A 2 10.64 10.34 6.38
C TYR A 2 11.99 9.62 6.52
N ASP A 3 12.43 9.36 7.75
CA ASP A 3 13.65 8.59 8.00
C ASP A 3 13.61 7.21 7.34
N TYR A 4 12.50 6.47 7.49
CA TYR A 4 12.34 5.17 6.85
C TYR A 4 12.34 5.27 5.32
N HIS A 5 11.64 6.26 4.76
CA HIS A 5 11.62 6.47 3.32
C HIS A 5 13.01 6.78 2.75
N TYR A 6 13.69 7.81 3.26
CA TYR A 6 14.95 8.29 2.69
C TYR A 6 16.17 7.48 3.12
N ASN A 7 16.23 7.02 4.37
CA ASN A 7 17.42 6.34 4.89
C ASN A 7 17.36 4.82 4.79
N VAL A 8 16.19 4.23 4.55
CA VAL A 8 16.03 2.77 4.43
C VAL A 8 15.57 2.38 3.03
N MET A 9 14.34 2.77 2.64
CA MET A 9 13.74 2.34 1.36
C MET A 9 14.53 2.88 0.15
N GLN A 10 14.79 4.18 0.10
CA GLN A 10 15.54 4.82 -0.99
C GLN A 10 17.00 4.35 -1.05
N LYS A 11 17.65 4.04 0.08
CA LYS A 11 19.03 3.52 0.04
C LYS A 11 19.10 2.07 -0.42
N HIS A 12 18.07 1.27 -0.14
CA HIS A 12 18.05 -0.13 -0.56
C HIS A 12 17.63 -0.30 -2.02
N TYR A 13 16.60 0.44 -2.46
CA TYR A 13 16.00 0.27 -3.79
C TYR A 13 16.20 1.46 -4.75
N GLY A 14 16.52 2.65 -4.23
CA GLY A 14 16.46 3.92 -4.97
C GLY A 14 17.54 4.08 -6.05
N ASP A 15 18.73 3.53 -5.83
CA ASP A 15 19.82 3.62 -6.83
C ASP A 15 19.51 2.86 -8.13
N ASN A 16 18.60 1.88 -8.06
CA ASN A 16 18.18 1.07 -9.22
C ASN A 16 16.75 1.38 -9.71
N MET A 17 16.11 2.44 -9.19
CA MET A 17 14.72 2.83 -9.50
C MET A 17 13.66 1.74 -9.24
N TYR A 18 13.96 0.77 -8.35
CA TYR A 18 13.03 -0.32 -8.04
C TYR A 18 11.96 0.06 -7.01
N THR A 19 11.88 1.31 -6.58
CA THR A 19 10.86 1.75 -5.62
C THR A 19 10.36 3.16 -5.91
N GLU A 20 9.04 3.29 -5.98
CA GLU A 20 8.32 4.56 -6.11
C GLU A 20 7.33 4.73 -4.95
N LEU A 21 7.32 5.90 -4.33
CA LEU A 21 6.32 6.24 -3.31
C LEU A 21 5.06 6.75 -4.01
N MET A 22 4.04 5.88 -4.09
CA MET A 22 2.82 6.13 -4.85
C MET A 22 1.85 7.05 -4.11
N TYR A 23 1.75 6.92 -2.78
CA TYR A 23 0.74 7.64 -2.00
C TYR A 23 1.09 7.72 -0.51
N THR A 24 0.59 8.76 0.17
CA THR A 24 0.70 8.94 1.62
C THR A 24 -0.61 9.50 2.22
N ASP A 25 -1.00 9.03 3.40
CA ASP A 25 -2.06 9.66 4.20
C ASP A 25 -1.75 9.53 5.69
N THR A 26 -1.44 10.66 6.34
CA THR A 26 -1.17 10.84 7.77
C THR A 26 0.00 9.99 8.30
N ASP A 27 -0.20 8.69 8.43
CA ASP A 27 0.69 7.68 9.01
C ASP A 27 0.95 6.49 8.06
N SER A 28 0.35 6.49 6.86
CA SER A 28 0.51 5.42 5.86
C SER A 28 1.41 5.80 4.69
N LEU A 29 2.12 4.80 4.15
CA LEU A 29 2.95 4.89 2.94
C LEU A 29 2.53 3.76 1.99
N VAL A 30 2.27 4.08 0.73
CA VAL A 30 2.02 3.08 -0.32
C VAL A 30 3.19 3.11 -1.29
N TYR A 31 3.89 1.98 -1.38
CA TYR A 31 5.03 1.82 -2.27
C TYR A 31 4.68 0.94 -3.45
N PHE A 32 5.17 1.32 -4.62
CA PHE A 32 5.36 0.41 -5.73
C PHE A 32 6.80 -0.08 -5.69
N ILE A 33 7.00 -1.38 -5.49
CA ILE A 33 8.33 -1.99 -5.38
C ILE A 33 8.45 -3.05 -6.47
N GLN A 34 9.49 -2.95 -7.29
CA GLN A 34 9.84 -3.95 -8.29
C GLN A 34 10.85 -4.93 -7.68
N THR A 35 10.37 -6.06 -7.17
CA THR A 35 11.19 -7.13 -6.60
C THR A 35 10.56 -8.49 -6.90
N GLU A 36 11.35 -9.56 -6.84
CA GLU A 36 10.84 -10.93 -6.95
C GLU A 36 10.03 -11.33 -5.72
N ASP A 37 10.52 -10.98 -4.52
CA ASP A 37 9.87 -11.26 -3.25
C ASP A 37 10.27 -10.23 -2.19
N PHE A 38 9.33 -9.33 -1.86
CA PHE A 38 9.54 -8.29 -0.87
C PHE A 38 9.84 -8.85 0.53
N TYR A 39 9.22 -9.96 0.93
CA TYR A 39 9.46 -10.54 2.24
C TYR A 39 10.83 -11.17 2.32
N ASN A 40 11.33 -11.74 1.22
CA ASN A 40 12.72 -12.19 1.15
C ASN A 40 13.71 -11.02 1.28
N ASP A 41 13.43 -9.88 0.67
CA ASP A 41 14.24 -8.67 0.85
C ASP A 41 14.25 -8.20 2.31
N LEU A 42 13.09 -8.22 2.99
CA LEU A 42 12.98 -7.92 4.42
C LEU A 42 13.86 -8.85 5.26
N MET A 43 13.88 -10.15 4.98
CA MET A 43 14.72 -11.10 5.71
C MET A 43 16.21 -10.84 5.50
N ASN A 44 16.61 -10.54 4.26
CA ASN A 44 18.00 -10.41 3.88
C ASN A 44 18.60 -9.04 4.28
N ASN A 45 17.76 -8.07 4.64
CA ASN A 45 18.18 -6.74 5.07
C ASN A 45 17.51 -6.32 6.37
N SER A 46 18.25 -6.45 7.48
CA SER A 46 17.78 -6.08 8.82
C SER A 46 17.30 -4.63 8.90
N ASN A 47 17.90 -3.69 8.15
CA ASN A 47 17.47 -2.29 8.20
C ASN A 47 16.03 -2.09 7.70
N LEU A 48 15.57 -2.92 6.75
CA LEU A 48 14.17 -2.89 6.31
C LEU A 48 13.27 -3.47 7.40
N LEU A 49 13.61 -4.66 7.90
CA LEU A 49 12.78 -5.38 8.87
C LEU A 49 12.69 -4.64 10.21
N ASP A 50 13.75 -3.99 10.68
CA ASP A 50 13.84 -3.37 12.02
C ASP A 50 12.84 -2.24 12.27
N ARG A 51 12.25 -1.68 11.21
CA ARG A 51 11.23 -0.64 11.30
C ARG A 51 9.81 -1.15 11.00
N MET A 52 9.64 -2.46 10.81
CA MET A 52 8.36 -3.09 10.52
C MET A 52 7.82 -3.87 11.73
N ASP A 53 6.51 -3.76 11.96
CA ASP A 53 5.74 -4.66 12.81
C ASP A 53 5.09 -5.74 11.94
N THR A 54 5.72 -6.92 11.91
CA THR A 54 5.29 -8.10 11.15
C THR A 54 4.52 -9.12 12.01
N SER A 55 4.05 -8.70 13.19
CA SER A 55 3.34 -9.58 14.13
C SER A 55 1.94 -10.01 13.64
N ASN A 56 1.44 -9.40 12.57
CA ASN A 56 0.20 -9.76 11.90
C ASN A 56 0.35 -10.85 10.84
N LEU A 57 1.59 -11.18 10.43
CA LEU A 57 1.85 -12.27 9.49
C LEU A 57 1.52 -13.65 10.13
N PRO A 58 1.27 -14.69 9.32
CA PRO A 58 1.10 -16.04 9.83
C PRO A 58 2.32 -16.52 10.62
N HIS A 59 2.12 -17.32 11.68
CA HIS A 59 3.22 -17.84 12.51
C HIS A 59 4.29 -18.64 11.74
N ASN A 60 3.92 -19.22 10.59
CA ASN A 60 4.85 -19.97 9.73
C ASN A 60 5.62 -19.07 8.75
N HIS A 61 5.31 -17.77 8.70
CA HIS A 61 5.96 -16.83 7.80
C HIS A 61 7.36 -16.47 8.32
N PRO A 62 8.40 -16.44 7.48
CA PRO A 62 9.77 -16.35 7.97
C PRO A 62 10.12 -14.95 8.51
N CYS A 63 9.37 -13.91 8.11
CA CYS A 63 9.48 -12.56 8.70
C CYS A 63 8.64 -12.35 9.98
N TYR A 64 7.94 -13.37 10.49
CA TYR A 64 7.05 -13.21 11.65
C TYR A 64 7.85 -12.90 12.93
N VAL A 65 7.53 -11.78 13.58
CA VAL A 65 8.14 -11.35 14.86
C VAL A 65 7.04 -10.93 15.82
N ALA A 66 6.78 -11.74 16.85
CA ALA A 66 5.67 -11.53 17.79
C ALA A 66 5.90 -10.34 18.73
N GLU A 67 7.16 -10.09 19.07
CA GLU A 67 7.60 -9.13 20.07
C GLU A 67 7.33 -7.68 19.66
N ARG A 68 7.18 -7.42 18.35
CA ARG A 68 7.04 -6.08 17.76
C ARG A 68 5.61 -5.56 17.70
N LYS A 69 4.66 -6.38 18.17
CA LYS A 69 3.22 -6.09 18.08
C LYS A 69 2.84 -4.76 18.73
N LYS A 70 2.33 -3.84 17.91
CA LYS A 70 1.83 -2.52 18.34
C LYS A 70 2.86 -1.66 19.09
N ILE A 71 4.15 -1.86 18.82
CA ILE A 71 5.17 -0.94 19.32
C ILE A 71 5.07 0.37 18.51
N PRO A 72 4.98 1.54 19.18
CA PRO A 72 5.01 2.82 18.50
C PRO A 72 6.26 2.98 17.62
N GLU A 73 6.16 3.76 16.55
CA GLU A 73 7.24 4.03 15.57
C GLU A 73 7.55 2.90 14.58
N LEU A 74 7.00 1.70 14.77
CA LEU A 74 7.05 0.63 13.76
C LEU A 74 5.91 0.75 12.75
N PHE A 75 6.18 0.39 11.50
CA PHE A 75 5.19 0.31 10.44
C PHE A 75 4.57 -1.08 10.43
N SER A 76 3.29 -1.17 10.77
CA SER A 76 2.52 -2.39 10.55
C SER A 76 2.24 -2.56 9.05
N ASP A 77 2.30 -3.80 8.57
CA ASP A 77 1.80 -4.12 7.24
C ASP A 77 0.26 -4.10 7.24
N GLU A 78 -0.38 -3.17 6.51
CA GLU A 78 -1.84 -3.07 6.47
C GLU A 78 -2.52 -4.17 5.64
N THR A 79 -1.76 -4.93 4.86
CA THR A 79 -2.32 -5.96 3.97
C THR A 79 -2.24 -7.37 4.54
N ASP A 80 -1.72 -7.54 5.75
CA ASP A 80 -1.60 -8.82 6.45
C ASP A 80 -0.86 -9.91 5.62
N GLY A 81 0.22 -9.53 4.93
CA GLY A 81 0.97 -10.44 4.06
C GLY A 81 0.58 -10.36 2.59
N GLU A 82 -0.58 -9.77 2.29
CA GLU A 82 -1.19 -9.88 0.98
C GLU A 82 -0.71 -8.81 -0.01
N ILE A 83 -0.42 -9.21 -1.24
CA ILE A 83 0.13 -8.31 -2.24
C ILE A 83 -0.99 -7.46 -2.85
N MET A 84 -0.76 -6.14 -2.87
CA MET A 84 -1.59 -5.19 -3.60
C MET A 84 -1.20 -5.25 -5.09
N ILE A 85 -2.13 -5.69 -5.94
CA ILE A 85 -1.88 -5.93 -7.37
C ILE A 85 -2.12 -4.66 -8.19
N GLU A 86 -3.17 -3.91 -7.84
CA GLU A 86 -3.53 -2.67 -8.52
C GLU A 86 -3.79 -1.56 -7.52
N PHE A 87 -3.36 -0.34 -7.85
CA PHE A 87 -3.54 0.85 -7.05
C PHE A 87 -3.86 2.06 -7.94
N CYS A 88 -4.86 2.86 -7.57
CA CYS A 88 -5.25 4.07 -8.26
C CYS A 88 -5.63 5.15 -7.24
N ALA A 89 -4.88 6.26 -7.24
CA ALA A 89 -5.18 7.41 -6.40
C ALA A 89 -5.59 8.62 -7.26
N LEU A 90 -6.75 9.20 -6.96
CA LEU A 90 -7.28 10.37 -7.69
C LEU A 90 -6.94 11.68 -6.97
N ARG A 91 -7.05 11.67 -5.64
CA ARG A 91 -6.74 12.82 -4.78
C ARG A 91 -6.50 12.36 -3.35
N ALA A 92 -6.10 13.29 -2.49
CA ALA A 92 -6.03 13.05 -1.05
C ALA A 92 -7.37 12.48 -0.52
N LYS A 93 -7.26 11.36 0.18
CA LYS A 93 -8.34 10.58 0.79
C LYS A 93 -9.37 10.04 -0.20
N SER A 94 -8.97 9.90 -1.47
CA SER A 94 -9.77 9.30 -2.55
C SER A 94 -8.91 8.39 -3.44
N TYR A 95 -8.92 7.10 -3.16
CA TYR A 95 -8.11 6.10 -3.83
C TYR A 95 -8.79 4.73 -3.79
N ALA A 96 -8.44 3.86 -4.72
CA ALA A 96 -8.91 2.50 -4.83
C ALA A 96 -7.74 1.55 -5.07
N TYR A 97 -7.87 0.31 -4.63
CA TYR A 97 -6.83 -0.71 -4.76
C TYR A 97 -7.41 -2.12 -4.68
N ILE A 98 -6.66 -3.08 -5.22
CA ILE A 98 -7.05 -4.50 -5.26
C ILE A 98 -5.99 -5.32 -4.54
N ILE A 99 -6.43 -6.13 -3.56
CA ILE A 99 -5.61 -7.09 -2.82
C ILE A 99 -6.28 -8.46 -2.95
N GLN A 100 -5.59 -9.47 -3.46
CA GLN A 100 -6.16 -10.82 -3.69
C GLN A 100 -7.56 -10.80 -4.32
N ASP A 101 -7.73 -10.10 -5.45
CA ASP A 101 -9.02 -9.96 -6.14
C ASP A 101 -10.14 -9.26 -5.35
N LYS A 102 -9.85 -8.74 -4.15
CA LYS A 102 -10.77 -7.93 -3.35
C LYS A 102 -10.49 -6.46 -3.56
N GLU A 103 -11.46 -5.80 -4.16
CA GLU A 103 -11.44 -4.36 -4.36
C GLU A 103 -11.75 -3.62 -3.05
N LYS A 104 -10.94 -2.60 -2.76
CA LYS A 104 -11.16 -1.67 -1.66
C LYS A 104 -11.15 -0.24 -2.19
N ILE A 105 -12.18 0.53 -1.84
CA ILE A 105 -12.34 1.92 -2.26
C ILE A 105 -12.40 2.81 -1.02
N LYS A 106 -11.62 3.88 -1.04
CA LYS A 106 -11.63 4.95 -0.05
C LYS A 106 -12.01 6.23 -0.77
N ALA A 107 -13.12 6.84 -0.36
CA ALA A 107 -13.58 8.10 -0.94
C ALA A 107 -14.18 9.00 0.16
N LYS A 108 -13.32 9.78 0.82
CA LYS A 108 -13.76 10.64 1.93
C LYS A 108 -14.70 11.74 1.43
N GLY A 109 -15.84 11.86 2.13
CA GLY A 109 -16.93 12.79 1.80
C GLY A 109 -18.09 12.15 1.05
N ILE A 110 -17.91 10.94 0.51
CA ILE A 110 -18.98 10.17 -0.14
C ILE A 110 -19.66 9.28 0.91
N ARG A 111 -20.98 9.11 0.81
CA ARG A 111 -21.73 8.20 1.67
C ARG A 111 -21.23 6.77 1.47
N GLY A 112 -20.92 6.07 2.56
CA GLY A 112 -20.37 4.70 2.50
C GLY A 112 -21.23 3.70 1.71
N HIS A 113 -22.56 3.84 1.75
CA HIS A 113 -23.47 3.04 0.94
C HIS A 113 -23.26 3.23 -0.57
N VAL A 114 -22.99 4.46 -1.01
CA VAL A 114 -22.69 4.78 -2.42
C VAL A 114 -21.35 4.15 -2.80
N VAL A 115 -20.33 4.31 -1.93
CA VAL A 115 -19.01 3.70 -2.18
C VAL A 115 -19.10 2.19 -2.32
N LYS A 116 -19.87 1.52 -1.47
CA LYS A 116 -19.98 0.06 -1.47
C LYS A 116 -20.77 -0.51 -2.65
N ASN A 117 -21.81 0.20 -3.10
CA ASN A 117 -22.79 -0.36 -4.04
C ASN A 117 -22.74 0.26 -5.45
N GLN A 118 -22.10 1.42 -5.62
CA GLN A 118 -22.13 2.16 -6.88
C GLN A 118 -20.75 2.50 -7.44
N LEU A 119 -19.68 2.44 -6.63
CA LEU A 119 -18.32 2.68 -7.11
C LEU A 119 -17.61 1.34 -7.29
N ASN A 120 -16.80 1.28 -8.34
CA ASN A 120 -15.81 0.23 -8.55
C ASN A 120 -14.43 0.84 -8.90
N PHE A 121 -13.41 0.00 -8.98
CA PHE A 121 -12.04 0.37 -9.33
C PHE A 121 -11.95 0.86 -10.78
N LYS A 122 -12.74 0.27 -11.70
CA LYS A 122 -12.79 0.72 -13.09
C LYS A 122 -13.31 2.16 -13.20
N ASP A 123 -14.23 2.58 -12.34
CA ASP A 123 -14.69 3.97 -12.32
C ASP A 123 -13.56 4.93 -11.92
N HIS A 124 -12.66 4.51 -11.02
CA HIS A 124 -11.46 5.29 -10.67
C HIS A 124 -10.49 5.38 -11.86
N LEU A 125 -10.24 4.26 -12.56
CA LEU A 125 -9.42 4.27 -13.77
C LEU A 125 -10.02 5.16 -14.88
N ARG A 126 -11.34 5.07 -15.12
CA ARG A 126 -12.05 5.93 -16.08
C ARG A 126 -11.92 7.40 -15.73
N CYS A 127 -11.99 7.74 -14.45
CA CYS A 127 -11.80 9.12 -13.99
C CYS A 127 -10.36 9.60 -14.18
N LEU A 128 -9.37 8.72 -13.96
CA LEU A 128 -7.95 9.06 -14.07
C LEU A 128 -7.51 9.25 -15.52
N PHE A 129 -7.85 8.30 -16.40
CA PHE A 129 -7.41 8.30 -17.79
C PHE A 129 -8.35 9.05 -18.74
N GLY A 130 -9.50 9.51 -18.24
CA GLY A 130 -10.46 10.29 -19.01
C GLY A 130 -11.18 9.44 -20.05
N ASP A 131 -12.31 8.85 -19.66
CA ASP A 131 -13.24 8.31 -20.64
C ASP A 131 -14.02 9.48 -21.27
N THR A 132 -13.73 9.82 -22.54
CA THR A 132 -14.43 10.84 -23.35
C THR A 132 -15.92 10.56 -23.59
N SER A 133 -16.47 9.50 -22.98
CA SER A 133 -17.82 8.99 -23.18
C SER A 133 -18.77 9.22 -22.00
N LEU A 134 -18.46 10.15 -21.08
CA LEU A 134 -19.44 10.63 -20.10
C LEU A 134 -20.56 11.39 -20.82
N LYS A 135 -21.57 10.65 -21.30
CA LYS A 135 -22.88 11.22 -21.60
C LYS A 135 -23.50 11.67 -20.27
N VAL A 136 -23.29 12.93 -19.94
CA VAL A 136 -24.09 13.65 -18.96
C VAL A 136 -25.54 13.55 -19.45
N LYS A 137 -26.37 12.83 -18.71
CA LYS A 137 -27.84 12.84 -18.88
C LYS A 137 -28.43 14.00 -18.12
#